data_AF-A0A7Z7NPZ8-F1
#
_entry.id   AF-A0A7Z7NPZ8-F1
#
_cell.length_a   1.000
_cell.length_b   1.000
_cell.length_c   1.000
_cell.angle_alpha   90.00
_cell.angle_beta   90.00
_cell.angle_gamma   90.00
#
_symmetry.space_group_name_H-M   'P 1'
#
loop_
_entity.id
_entity.type
_entity.pdbx_description
1 polymer ?
#
loop_
_entity_poly.entity_id
_entity_poly.type
_entity_poly.pdbx_seq_one_letter_code
_entity_poly.pdbx_strand_id
1 'polypeptide(L)'
;MRHQKLLKRGRRMAQLDIQQRHRARIAAKKLRYATEFFASLFPATKLKRFRNHLSDLQDDLGWRNDMAVADGLLRSLGVENEGLALSTGYARGYLAGRVDADNQALRRLWKSFKAARLPILRAG
;
A
#
# COMPACT_ATOMS: atom_id res chain seq x y z
N MET A 1 -3.88 -17.09 -8.23
CA MET A 1 -2.62 -16.93 -7.46
C MET A 1 -2.52 -15.57 -6.76
N ARG A 2 -1.67 -15.40 -5.73
CA ARG A 2 -1.55 -14.18 -4.88
C ARG A 2 -1.35 -12.88 -5.68
N HIS A 3 -0.57 -12.93 -6.77
CA HIS A 3 -0.34 -11.81 -7.68
C HIS A 3 -1.64 -11.31 -8.34
N GLN A 4 -2.45 -12.21 -8.91
CA GLN A 4 -3.76 -11.86 -9.50
C GLN A 4 -4.71 -11.24 -8.48
N LYS A 5 -4.68 -11.69 -7.21
CA LYS A 5 -5.50 -11.08 -6.14
C LYS A 5 -5.12 -9.61 -5.91
N LEU A 6 -3.82 -9.28 -5.93
CA LEU A 6 -3.37 -7.90 -5.84
C LEU A 6 -3.79 -7.09 -7.08
N LEU A 7 -3.60 -7.62 -8.29
CA LEU A 7 -4.04 -6.97 -9.54
C LEU A 7 -5.55 -6.66 -9.54
N LYS A 8 -6.38 -7.60 -9.07
CA LYS A 8 -7.82 -7.41 -8.95
C LYS A 8 -8.17 -6.30 -7.95
N ARG A 9 -7.56 -6.33 -6.76
CA ARG A 9 -7.85 -5.35 -5.69
C ARG A 9 -7.29 -3.95 -5.98
N GLY A 10 -6.22 -3.86 -6.76
CA GLY A 10 -5.59 -2.59 -7.14
C GLY A 10 -6.05 -2.01 -8.47
N ARG A 11 -7.02 -2.61 -9.17
CA ARG A 11 -7.40 -2.21 -10.56
C ARG A 11 -7.62 -0.70 -10.72
N ARG A 12 -8.20 -0.04 -9.71
CA ARG A 12 -8.41 1.41 -9.62
C ARG A 12 -7.68 2.00 -8.41
N MET A 13 -6.38 1.73 -8.28
CA MET A 13 -5.58 1.96 -7.06
C MET A 13 -5.74 3.36 -6.44
N ALA A 14 -5.73 4.40 -7.27
CA ALA A 14 -5.84 5.78 -6.80
C ALA A 14 -7.28 6.24 -6.53
N GLN A 15 -8.28 5.39 -6.80
CA GLN A 15 -9.69 5.63 -6.48
C GLN A 15 -10.18 4.71 -5.36
N LEU A 16 -9.29 3.93 -4.73
CA LEU A 16 -9.69 3.03 -3.66
C LEU A 16 -10.02 3.82 -2.40
N ASP A 17 -11.17 3.50 -1.81
CA ASP A 17 -11.48 3.91 -0.45
C ASP A 17 -10.50 3.27 0.56
N ILE A 18 -10.57 3.69 1.83
CA ILE A 18 -9.68 3.22 2.90
C ILE A 18 -9.74 1.69 3.04
N GLN A 19 -10.93 1.09 3.01
CA GLN A 19 -11.13 -0.35 3.19
C GLN A 19 -10.60 -1.16 2.01
N GLN A 20 -10.85 -0.71 0.79
CA GLN A 20 -10.34 -1.30 -0.44
C GLN A 20 -8.82 -1.22 -0.49
N ARG A 21 -8.24 -0.07 -0.13
CA ARG A 21 -6.79 0.14 -0.06
C ARG A 21 -6.16 -0.78 0.99
N HIS A 22 -6.78 -0.94 2.15
CA HIS A 22 -6.34 -1.87 3.17
C HIS A 22 -6.35 -3.33 2.68
N ARG A 23 -7.39 -3.75 1.96
CA ARG A 23 -7.46 -5.09 1.33
C ARG A 23 -6.37 -5.30 0.27
N ALA A 24 -6.00 -4.25 -0.49
CA ALA A 24 -4.91 -4.26 -1.44
C ALA A 24 -3.56 -4.39 -0.71
N ARG A 25 -3.32 -3.63 0.37
CA ARG A 25 -2.13 -3.72 1.22
C ARG A 25 -1.93 -5.13 1.78
N ILE A 26 -2.99 -5.74 2.31
CA ILE A 26 -2.94 -7.14 2.77
C ILE A 26 -2.54 -8.08 1.63
N ALA A 27 -3.10 -7.90 0.43
CA ALA A 27 -2.74 -8.73 -0.73
C ALA A 27 -1.27 -8.53 -1.14
N ALA A 28 -0.76 -7.30 -1.06
CA ALA A 28 0.64 -6.98 -1.31
C ALA A 28 1.57 -7.68 -0.31
N LYS A 29 1.35 -7.54 1.01
CA LYS A 29 2.13 -8.26 2.04
C LYS A 29 2.11 -9.77 1.79
N LYS A 30 0.92 -10.32 1.52
CA LYS A 30 0.73 -11.73 1.20
C LYS A 30 1.47 -12.19 -0.06
N LEU A 31 1.67 -11.31 -1.04
CA LEU A 31 2.48 -11.58 -2.23
C LEU A 31 3.97 -11.53 -1.92
N ARG A 32 4.42 -10.57 -1.11
CA ARG A 32 5.83 -10.48 -0.69
C ARG A 32 6.27 -11.73 0.07
N TYR A 33 5.48 -12.17 1.05
CA TYR A 33 5.78 -13.41 1.77
C TYR A 33 5.84 -14.62 0.84
N ALA A 34 4.97 -14.71 -0.15
CA ALA A 34 5.04 -15.78 -1.14
C ALA A 34 6.32 -15.70 -1.99
N THR A 35 6.73 -14.51 -2.42
CA THR A 35 7.97 -14.32 -3.19
C THR A 35 9.25 -14.56 -2.38
N GLU A 36 9.19 -14.38 -1.06
CA GLU A 36 10.28 -14.71 -0.15
C GLU A 36 10.36 -16.22 0.07
N PHE A 37 9.21 -16.86 0.35
CA PHE A 37 9.15 -18.31 0.59
C PHE A 37 9.58 -19.13 -0.64
N PHE A 38 9.13 -18.74 -1.83
CA PHE A 38 9.44 -19.45 -3.07
C PHE A 38 10.64 -18.85 -3.82
N ALA A 39 11.50 -18.08 -3.14
CA ALA A 39 12.56 -17.32 -3.81
C ALA A 39 13.51 -18.19 -4.65
N SER A 40 13.82 -19.40 -4.17
CA SER A 40 14.70 -20.37 -4.84
C SER A 40 14.15 -20.88 -6.18
N LEU A 41 12.84 -20.78 -6.42
CA LEU A 41 12.20 -21.26 -7.65
C LEU A 41 12.28 -20.26 -8.80
N PHE A 42 12.80 -19.05 -8.57
CA PHE A 42 12.84 -17.97 -9.55
C PHE A 42 14.27 -17.52 -9.85
N PRO A 43 14.54 -17.01 -11.07
CA PRO A 43 15.80 -16.35 -11.37
C PRO A 43 16.02 -15.13 -10.45
N ALA A 44 17.10 -15.15 -9.66
CA ALA A 44 17.37 -14.17 -8.60
C ALA A 44 17.25 -12.71 -9.07
N THR A 45 17.85 -12.35 -10.20
CA THR A 45 17.81 -10.98 -10.74
C THR A 45 16.40 -10.54 -11.12
N LYS A 46 15.60 -11.43 -11.72
CA LYS A 46 14.21 -11.13 -12.11
C LYS A 46 13.32 -10.99 -10.87
N LEU A 47 13.52 -11.87 -9.88
CA LEU A 47 12.79 -11.81 -8.62
C LEU A 47 13.14 -10.54 -7.83
N LYS A 48 14.41 -10.15 -7.78
CA LYS A 48 14.85 -8.90 -7.14
C LYS A 48 14.16 -7.69 -7.75
N ARG A 49 14.16 -7.57 -9.09
CA ARG A 49 13.46 -6.48 -9.79
C ARG A 49 11.97 -6.46 -9.46
N PHE A 50 11.30 -7.62 -9.45
CA PHE A 50 9.89 -7.70 -9.07
C PHE A 50 9.64 -7.28 -7.62
N ARG A 51 10.46 -7.76 -6.69
CA ARG A 51 10.35 -7.43 -5.25
C ARG A 51 10.58 -5.96 -4.97
N ASN A 52 11.48 -5.28 -5.68
CA ASN A 52 11.67 -3.83 -5.52
C ASN A 52 10.38 -3.05 -5.82
N HIS A 53 9.76 -3.27 -6.99
CA HIS A 53 8.49 -2.61 -7.33
C HIS A 53 7.36 -2.95 -6.37
N LEU A 54 7.35 -4.19 -5.84
CA LEU A 54 6.38 -4.60 -4.83
C LEU A 54 6.65 -3.92 -3.48
N SER A 55 7.91 -3.67 -3.11
CA SER A 55 8.30 -2.94 -1.92
C SER A 55 7.87 -1.49 -2.01
N ASP A 56 8.20 -0.79 -3.10
CA ASP A 56 7.83 0.62 -3.27
C ASP A 56 6.30 0.81 -3.18
N LEU A 57 5.53 -0.11 -3.76
CA LEU A 57 4.07 -0.11 -3.63
C LEU A 57 3.61 -0.40 -2.20
N GLN A 58 4.28 -1.30 -1.47
CA GLN A 58 3.96 -1.59 -0.07
C GLN A 58 4.24 -0.42 0.84
N ASP A 59 5.33 0.31 0.60
CA ASP A 59 5.73 1.44 1.41
C ASP A 59 4.72 2.58 1.30
N ASP A 60 4.27 2.92 0.08
CA ASP A 60 3.20 3.92 -0.13
C ASP A 60 1.85 3.48 0.45
N LEU A 61 1.47 2.20 0.27
CA LEU A 61 0.24 1.66 0.88
C LEU A 61 0.33 1.59 2.41
N GLY A 62 1.52 1.43 2.97
CA GLY A 62 1.82 1.48 4.39
C GLY A 62 1.62 2.88 4.94
N TRP A 63 2.34 3.85 4.37
CA TRP A 63 2.25 5.26 4.75
C TRP A 63 0.81 5.78 4.78
N ARG A 64 0.01 5.48 3.75
CA ARG A 64 -1.40 5.89 3.68
C ARG A 64 -2.28 5.22 4.74
N ASN A 65 -1.98 3.96 5.07
CA ASN A 65 -2.67 3.28 6.17
C ASN A 65 -2.33 3.95 7.51
N ASP A 66 -1.07 4.36 7.70
CA ASP A 66 -0.64 5.04 8.93
C ASP A 66 -1.33 6.39 9.09
N MET A 67 -1.51 7.15 7.98
CA MET A 67 -2.30 8.39 7.99
C MET A 67 -3.78 8.14 8.35
N ALA A 68 -4.39 7.06 7.83
CA ALA A 68 -5.78 6.72 8.19
C ALA A 68 -5.91 6.29 9.66
N VAL A 69 -4.92 5.58 10.21
CA VAL A 69 -4.87 5.24 11.63
C VAL A 69 -4.68 6.50 12.49
N ALA A 70 -3.77 7.38 12.10
CA ALA A 70 -3.53 8.65 12.79
C ALA A 70 -4.78 9.54 12.81
N ASP A 71 -5.52 9.63 11.70
CA ASP A 71 -6.80 10.35 11.64
C ASP A 71 -7.81 9.80 12.67
N GLY A 72 -7.94 8.47 12.75
CA GLY A 72 -8.83 7.82 13.71
C GLY A 72 -8.43 8.05 15.17
N LEU A 73 -7.13 8.01 15.47
CA LEU A 73 -6.61 8.29 16.81
C LEU A 73 -6.85 9.75 17.21
N LEU A 74 -6.54 10.70 16.32
CA LEU A 74 -6.75 12.13 16.56
C LEU A 74 -8.24 12.45 16.75
N ARG A 75 -9.12 11.81 15.96
CA ARG A 75 -10.57 11.96 16.12
C ARG A 75 -11.03 11.48 17.49
N SER A 76 -10.55 10.32 17.93
CA SER A 76 -10.93 9.76 19.24
C SER A 76 -10.44 10.66 20.37
N LEU A 77 -9.19 11.14 20.28
CA LEU A 77 -8.60 12.06 21.25
C LEU A 77 -9.35 13.39 21.39
N GLY A 78 -9.82 13.96 20.26
CA GLY A 78 -10.60 15.21 20.29
C GLY A 78 -12.02 15.04 20.84
N VAL A 79 -12.56 13.82 20.82
CA VAL A 79 -13.85 13.49 21.46
C VAL A 79 -13.68 13.26 22.95
N GLU A 80 -12.60 12.59 23.36
CA GLU A 80 -12.28 12.30 24.76
C GLU A 80 -11.82 13.54 25.53
N ASN A 81 -11.21 14.52 24.85
CA ASN A 81 -10.68 15.73 25.46
C ASN A 81 -11.06 16.97 24.65
N GLU A 82 -12.07 17.70 25.13
CA GLU A 82 -12.60 18.91 24.48
C GLU A 82 -11.51 20.00 24.29
N GLY A 83 -10.56 20.11 25.22
CA GLY A 83 -9.44 21.05 25.12
C GLY A 83 -8.47 20.74 23.96
N LEU A 84 -8.52 19.52 23.41
CA LEU A 84 -7.72 19.09 22.27
C LEU A 84 -8.52 19.07 20.95
N ALA A 85 -9.81 19.38 20.96
CA ALA A 85 -10.66 19.28 19.77
C ALA A 85 -10.14 20.14 18.60
N LEU A 86 -9.69 21.37 18.88
CA LEU A 86 -9.16 22.26 17.85
C LEU A 86 -7.82 21.77 17.28
N SER A 87 -6.88 21.38 18.13
CA SER A 87 -5.54 20.96 17.72
C SER A 87 -5.57 19.62 16.97
N THR A 88 -6.40 18.68 17.43
CA THR A 88 -6.64 17.41 16.72
C THR A 88 -7.35 17.66 15.39
N GLY A 89 -8.33 18.56 15.32
CA GLY A 89 -8.99 18.97 14.08
C GLY A 89 -8.00 19.54 13.05
N TYR A 90 -7.11 20.44 13.47
CA TYR A 90 -6.05 20.99 12.63
C TYR A 90 -5.11 19.90 12.10
N ALA A 91 -4.62 19.02 12.98
CA ALA A 91 -3.74 17.92 12.60
C ALA A 91 -4.40 16.99 11.58
N ARG A 92 -5.69 16.65 11.76
CA ARG A 92 -6.46 15.82 10.82
C ARG A 92 -6.57 16.48 9.44
N GLY A 93 -6.87 17.78 9.39
CA GLY A 93 -6.92 18.54 8.13
C GLY A 93 -5.58 18.53 7.39
N TYR A 94 -4.47 18.71 8.12
CA TYR A 94 -3.12 18.63 7.56
C TYR A 94 -2.80 17.25 6.97
N LEU A 95 -3.12 16.17 7.69
CA LEU A 95 -2.89 14.80 7.22
C LEU A 95 -3.73 14.49 5.97
N ALA A 96 -4.99 14.92 5.93
CA ALA A 96 -5.86 14.75 4.77
C ALA A 96 -5.27 15.43 3.52
N GLY A 97 -4.79 16.67 3.66
CA GLY A 97 -4.16 17.40 2.55
C GLY A 97 -2.92 16.70 1.99
N ARG A 98 -2.09 16.10 2.86
CA ARG A 98 -0.92 15.32 2.41
C ARG A 98 -1.29 14.05 1.65
N VAL A 99 -2.27 13.29 2.13
CA VAL A 99 -2.69 12.04 1.50
C VAL A 99 -3.23 12.27 0.08
N ASP A 100 -3.91 13.40 -0.13
CA ASP A 100 -4.48 13.78 -1.43
C ASP A 100 -3.42 14.25 -2.43
N ALA A 101 -2.42 15.03 -1.98
CA ALA A 101 -1.31 15.50 -2.81
C ALA A 101 -0.54 14.32 -3.46
N ASP A 102 -0.43 13.19 -2.78
CA ASP A 102 0.41 12.07 -3.21
C ASP A 102 -0.30 11.05 -4.12
N ASN A 103 -1.57 11.26 -4.48
CA ASN A 103 -2.32 10.31 -5.31
C ASN A 103 -1.67 10.05 -6.68
N GLN A 104 -0.92 11.02 -7.23
CA GLN A 104 -0.18 10.82 -8.48
C GLN A 104 1.01 9.85 -8.31
N ALA A 105 1.72 9.91 -7.18
CA ALA A 105 2.80 8.99 -6.86
C ALA A 105 2.29 7.54 -6.79
N LEU A 106 1.18 7.30 -6.09
CA LEU A 106 0.53 5.97 -6.02
C LEU A 106 0.13 5.45 -7.42
N ARG A 107 -0.35 6.32 -8.32
CA ARG A 107 -0.65 5.91 -9.71
C ARG A 107 0.60 5.42 -10.45
N ARG A 108 1.73 6.11 -10.28
CA ARG A 108 3.02 5.74 -10.90
C ARG A 108 3.53 4.42 -10.33
N LEU A 109 3.56 4.27 -9.01
CA LEU A 109 3.96 3.03 -8.34
C LEU A 109 3.11 1.84 -8.79
N TRP A 110 1.79 2.03 -8.87
CA TRP A 110 0.88 0.99 -9.36
C TRP A 110 1.16 0.61 -10.82
N LYS A 111 1.42 1.59 -11.69
CA LYS A 111 1.77 1.35 -13.10
C LYS A 111 3.08 0.56 -13.20
N SER A 112 4.11 0.96 -12.45
CA SER A 112 5.41 0.29 -12.44
C SER A 112 5.32 -1.14 -11.90
N PHE A 113 4.57 -1.36 -10.81
CA PHE A 113 4.30 -2.70 -10.30
C PHE A 113 3.58 -3.59 -11.31
N LYS A 114 2.55 -3.09 -12.01
CA LYS A 114 1.85 -3.87 -13.04
C LYS A 114 2.74 -4.24 -14.22
N ALA A 115 3.69 -3.37 -14.58
CA ALA A 115 4.68 -3.65 -15.62
C ALA A 115 5.70 -4.69 -15.17
N ALA A 116 5.97 -4.78 -13.86
CA ALA A 116 6.80 -5.84 -13.29
C ALA A 116 6.04 -7.18 -13.35
N ARG A 117 6.45 -8.05 -14.26
CA ARG A 117 5.93 -9.42 -14.34
C ARG A 117 6.61 -10.28 -13.28
N LEU A 118 5.81 -11.08 -12.56
CA LEU A 118 6.36 -12.17 -11.74
C LEU A 118 7.12 -13.12 -12.69
N PRO A 119 8.40 -13.44 -12.42
CA PRO A 119 9.15 -14.35 -13.27
C PRO A 119 8.49 -15.73 -13.35
N ILE A 120 8.62 -16.38 -14.50
CA ILE A 120 8.19 -17.78 -14.71
C ILE A 120 9.15 -18.68 -13.92
N LEU A 121 8.60 -19.73 -13.30
CA LEU A 121 9.36 -20.76 -12.60
C LEU A 121 10.37 -21.39 -13.58
N ARG A 122 11.59 -21.67 -13.12
CA ARG A 122 12.46 -22.58 -13.86
C ARG A 122 11.79 -23.96 -13.78
N ALA A 123 11.35 -24.50 -14.91
CA ALA A 123 11.16 -25.94 -15.00
C ALA A 123 12.56 -26.56 -14.81
N GLY A 124 12.69 -27.43 -13.80
CA GLY A 124 13.89 -28.24 -13.62
C GLY A 124 14.09 -29.18 -14.79
#